data_AF-A0A4W5NLQ6-F1
#
_entry.id   AF-A0A4W5NLQ6-F1
#
_cell.length_a   1.000
_cell.length_b   1.000
_cell.length_c   1.000
_cell.angle_alpha   90.00
_cell.angle_beta   90.00
_cell.angle_gamma   90.00
#
_symmetry.space_group_name_H-M   'P 1'
#
loop_
_entity.id
_entity.type
_entity.pdbx_description
1 polymer ?
#
loop_
_entity_poly.entity_id
_entity_poly.type
_entity_poly.pdbx_seq_one_letter_code
_entity_poly.pdbx_strand_id
1 'polypeptide(L)'
;MPIFCIRIFTNTFTLTPYNGAEALFWLFMQKPESLDTWTKYHSLTSGLGNNYTQPRKMNIDGDMSEALYDKLLELEDKVRRKLKEEKKGI
;
A
#
# COMPACT_ATOMS: atom_id res chain seq x y z
N MET A 1 12.44 27.23 -3.57
CA MET A 1 11.45 26.69 -2.62
C MET A 1 12.13 25.67 -1.73
N PRO A 2 12.13 25.80 -0.40
CA PRO A 2 12.66 24.77 0.48
C PRO A 2 11.87 23.46 0.27
N ILE A 3 12.59 22.34 0.19
CA ILE A 3 12.05 21.02 -0.17
C ILE A 3 10.89 20.59 0.74
N PHE A 4 10.81 21.08 1.98
CA PHE A 4 9.71 20.79 2.90
C PHE A 4 8.36 21.34 2.41
N CYS A 5 8.31 22.47 1.69
CA CYS A 5 7.05 23.08 1.23
C CYS A 5 6.28 22.20 0.25
N ILE A 6 6.93 21.23 -0.39
CA ILE A 6 6.26 20.25 -1.26
C ILE A 6 5.16 19.48 -0.50
N ARG A 7 5.35 19.26 0.82
CA ARG A 7 4.39 18.54 1.68
C ARG A 7 3.05 19.25 1.85
N ILE A 8 2.96 20.55 1.53
CA ILE A 8 1.69 21.28 1.51
C ILE A 8 0.80 20.78 0.35
N PHE A 9 1.41 20.43 -0.77
CA PHE A 9 0.70 19.99 -1.98
C PHE A 9 0.66 18.46 -2.10
N THR A 10 1.69 17.78 -1.62
CA THR A 10 1.84 16.33 -1.68
C THR A 10 2.28 15.78 -0.33
N ASN A 11 1.35 15.76 0.62
CA ASN A 11 1.56 15.19 1.96
C ASN A 11 1.90 13.68 1.94
N THR A 12 1.63 12.97 0.84
CA THR A 12 2.09 11.59 0.57
C THR A 12 3.58 11.51 0.21
N PHE A 13 4.25 12.64 -0.06
CA PHE A 13 5.65 12.65 -0.47
C PHE A 13 6.56 12.50 0.75
N THR A 14 7.09 11.29 0.91
CA THR A 14 8.03 10.94 1.97
C THR A 14 9.44 11.41 1.61
N LEU A 15 9.90 12.53 2.20
CA LEU A 15 11.29 13.01 2.04
C LEU A 15 12.32 12.03 2.59
N THR A 16 11.95 11.26 3.61
CA THR A 16 12.77 10.19 4.19
C THR A 16 11.91 8.94 4.37
N PRO A 17 12.49 7.74 4.21
CA PRO A 17 11.76 6.48 4.45
C PRO A 17 11.17 6.38 5.86
N TYR A 18 11.87 6.95 6.85
CA TYR A 18 11.45 7.00 8.25
C TYR A 18 10.03 7.53 8.43
N ASN A 19 9.68 8.61 7.75
CA ASN A 19 8.38 9.26 7.92
C ASN A 19 7.20 8.37 7.53
N GLY A 20 7.34 7.64 6.41
CA GLY A 20 6.34 6.67 5.99
C GLY A 20 6.28 5.49 6.94
N ALA A 21 7.45 4.99 7.37
CA ALA A 21 7.57 3.85 8.28
C ALA A 21 6.92 4.13 9.64
N GLU A 22 7.17 5.30 10.23
CA GLU A 22 6.58 5.69 11.51
C GLU A 22 5.05 5.71 11.44
N ALA A 23 4.47 6.35 10.42
CA ALA A 23 3.01 6.37 10.25
C ALA A 23 2.40 4.96 10.12
N LEU A 24 3.03 4.09 9.32
CA LEU A 24 2.57 2.71 9.16
C LEU A 24 2.79 1.85 10.40
N PHE A 25 3.86 2.11 11.17
CA PHE A 25 4.12 1.45 12.44
C PHE A 25 3.01 1.76 13.46
N TRP A 26 2.58 3.03 13.55
CA TRP A 26 1.46 3.40 14.40
C TRP A 26 0.14 2.72 13.99
N LEU A 27 -0.12 2.58 12.69
CA LEU A 27 -1.28 1.83 12.18
C LEU A 27 -1.21 0.35 12.58
N PHE A 28 -0.03 -0.27 12.47
CA PHE A 28 0.17 -1.67 12.83
C PHE A 28 -0.08 -1.95 14.32
N MET A 29 0.20 -0.98 15.19
CA MET A 29 -0.06 -1.09 16.62
C MET A 29 -1.55 -0.97 16.99
N GLN A 30 -2.43 -0.58 16.06
CA GLN A 30 -3.87 -0.52 16.29
C GLN A 30 -4.51 -1.92 16.27
N LYS A 31 -5.65 -2.06 16.95
CA LYS A 31 -6.42 -3.31 16.90
C LYS A 31 -6.96 -3.52 15.48
N PRO A 32 -6.67 -4.64 14.81
CA PRO A 32 -7.10 -4.85 13.42
C PRO A 32 -8.62 -4.82 13.28
N GLU A 33 -9.37 -5.25 14.30
CA GLU A 33 -10.84 -5.25 14.32
C GLU A 33 -11.44 -3.83 14.40
N SER A 34 -10.64 -2.83 14.77
CA SER A 34 -11.06 -1.43 14.79
C SER A 34 -10.81 -0.71 13.46
N LEU A 35 -10.13 -1.37 12.52
CA LEU A 35 -9.83 -0.81 11.20
C LEU A 35 -10.89 -1.22 10.18
N ASP A 36 -11.16 -0.33 9.23
CA ASP A 36 -12.05 -0.61 8.12
C ASP A 36 -11.31 -1.38 7.03
N THR A 37 -11.78 -2.59 6.72
CA THR A 37 -11.21 -3.48 5.72
C THR A 37 -11.35 -2.94 4.29
N TRP A 38 -12.31 -2.03 4.04
CA TRP A 38 -12.56 -1.42 2.73
C TRP A 38 -11.76 -0.12 2.52
N THR A 39 -10.90 0.21 3.46
CA THR A 39 -10.17 1.46 3.49
C THR A 39 -8.68 1.22 3.34
N LYS A 40 -8.05 1.99 2.43
CA LYS A 40 -6.60 2.06 2.34
C LYS A 40 -6.08 3.17 3.25
N TYR A 41 -5.22 2.82 4.17
CA TYR A 41 -4.57 3.78 5.06
C TYR A 41 -3.28 4.28 4.42
N HIS A 42 -3.21 5.58 4.13
CA HIS A 42 -2.05 6.21 3.52
C HIS A 42 -1.17 6.84 4.59
N SER A 43 0.14 6.58 4.56
CA SER A 43 1.13 7.31 5.35
C SER A 43 1.34 8.71 4.78
N LEU A 44 1.28 9.72 5.63
CA LEU A 44 1.37 11.12 5.25
C LEU A 44 2.29 11.87 6.22
N THR A 45 2.93 12.94 5.73
CA THR A 45 3.66 13.90 6.55
C THR A 45 3.06 15.29 6.36
N SER A 46 2.68 15.93 7.47
CA SER A 46 2.20 17.32 7.46
C SER A 46 3.30 18.27 7.00
N GLY A 47 2.93 19.50 6.65
CA GLY A 47 3.92 20.56 6.38
C GLY A 47 4.94 20.63 7.53
N LEU A 48 4.48 20.75 8.77
CA LEU A 48 5.36 20.89 9.94
C LEU A 48 6.16 19.61 10.29
N GLY A 49 6.03 18.53 9.53
CA GLY A 49 6.85 17.32 9.67
C GLY A 49 6.23 16.20 10.50
N ASN A 50 5.02 16.39 11.06
CA ASN A 50 4.33 15.34 11.81
C ASN A 50 3.81 14.25 10.89
N ASN A 51 4.06 12.98 11.24
CA ASN A 51 3.63 11.80 10.48
C ASN A 51 2.26 11.31 10.97
N TYR A 52 1.39 10.91 10.05
CA TYR A 52 0.04 10.43 10.37
C TYR A 52 -0.45 9.47 9.29
N THR A 53 -1.52 8.73 9.59
CA THR A 53 -2.23 7.94 8.59
C THR A 53 -3.57 8.56 8.28
N GLN A 54 -3.98 8.49 7.02
CA GLN A 54 -5.32 8.91 6.59
C GLN A 54 -6.06 7.72 5.99
N PRO A 55 -7.26 7.40 6.48
CA PRO A 55 -8.14 6.44 5.84
C PRO A 55 -8.64 7.02 4.52
N ARG A 56 -8.45 6.28 3.43
CA ARG A 56 -9.05 6.56 2.13
C ARG A 56 -9.92 5.37 1.73
N LYS A 57 -11.24 5.56 1.79
CA LYS A 57 -12.20 4.55 1.34
C LYS A 57 -11.88 4.18 -0.11
N MET A 58 -11.67 2.91 -0.36
CA MET A 58 -11.39 2.45 -1.71
C MET A 58 -12.71 2.35 -2.47
N ASN A 59 -12.75 2.88 -3.69
CA ASN A 59 -13.87 2.64 -4.60
C ASN A 59 -13.66 1.27 -5.24
N ILE A 60 -13.83 0.22 -4.44
CA ILE A 60 -13.68 -1.17 -4.87
C ILE A 60 -15.07 -1.78 -4.89
N ASP A 61 -15.42 -2.30 -6.06
CA ASP A 61 -16.56 -3.18 -6.25
C ASP A 61 -16.16 -4.59 -5.82
N GLY A 62 -16.98 -5.24 -4.99
CA GLY A 62 -16.68 -6.56 -4.40
C GLY A 62 -16.43 -7.60 -5.48
N ASP A 63 -17.33 -7.65 -6.47
CA ASP A 63 -17.26 -8.59 -7.59
C ASP A 63 -16.00 -8.35 -8.45
N MET A 64 -15.64 -7.08 -8.67
CA MET A 64 -14.42 -6.72 -9.38
C MET A 64 -13.16 -7.13 -8.60
N SER A 65 -13.19 -7.06 -7.27
CA SER A 65 -12.06 -7.45 -6.42
C SER A 65 -11.81 -8.95 -6.42
N GLU A 66 -12.88 -9.75 -6.42
CA GLU A 66 -12.81 -11.20 -6.52
C GLU A 66 -12.31 -11.62 -7.91
N ALA A 67 -12.85 -11.04 -8.98
CA ALA A 67 -12.39 -11.30 -10.34
C ALA A 67 -10.90 -10.95 -10.54
N LEU A 68 -10.44 -9.85 -9.92
CA LEU A 68 -9.01 -9.49 -9.94
C LEU A 68 -8.17 -10.53 -9.20
N TYR A 69 -8.62 -10.99 -8.03
CA TYR A 69 -7.93 -12.00 -7.25
C TYR A 69 -7.77 -13.32 -8.02
N ASP A 70 -8.82 -13.80 -8.67
CA ASP A 70 -8.78 -15.00 -9.50
C ASP A 70 -7.78 -14.87 -10.65
N LYS A 71 -7.70 -13.70 -11.28
CA LYS A 71 -6.71 -13.45 -12.34
C LYS A 71 -5.28 -13.43 -11.84
N LEU A 72 -5.05 -12.97 -10.61
CA LEU A 72 -3.73 -13.03 -9.99
C LEU A 72 -3.33 -14.48 -9.67
N LEU A 73 -4.27 -15.32 -9.22
CA LEU A 73 -4.03 -16.75 -9.00
C LEU A 73 -3.70 -17.47 -10.32
N GLU A 74 -4.49 -17.24 -11.37
CA GLU A 74 -4.20 -17.79 -12.71
C GLU A 74 -2.81 -17.37 -13.21
N LEU A 75 -2.42 -16.12 -12.95
CA LEU A 75 -1.11 -15.59 -13.35
C LEU A 75 0.01 -16.25 -12.54
N GLU A 76 -0.16 -16.40 -11.23
CA GLU A 76 0.79 -17.08 -10.35
C GLU A 76 1.06 -18.50 -10.84
N ASP A 77 0.02 -19.26 -11.16
CA ASP A 77 0.15 -20.63 -11.66
C ASP A 77 0.91 -20.68 -12.98
N LYS A 78 0.62 -19.77 -13.91
CA LYS A 78 1.34 -19.66 -15.19
C LYS A 78 2.82 -19.36 -14.98
N VAL A 79 3.14 -18.41 -14.10
CA VAL A 79 4.52 -18.04 -13.78
C VAL A 79 5.26 -19.21 -13.12
N ARG A 80 4.63 -19.88 -12.15
CA ARG A 80 5.20 -21.05 -11.45
C ARG A 80 5.44 -22.22 -12.40
N ARG A 81 4.52 -22.49 -13.34
CA ARG A 81 4.69 -23.54 -14.35
C ARG A 81 5.87 -23.21 -15.28
N LYS A 82 5.91 -21.98 -15.81
CA LYS A 82 7.01 -21.54 -16.68
C LYS A 82 8.37 -21.67 -16.00
N LEU A 83 8.47 -21.25 -14.74
CA LEU A 83 9.70 -21.38 -13.95
C LEU A 83 10.12 -22.86 -13.74
N LYS A 84 9.16 -23.77 -13.59
CA LYS A 84 9.44 -25.22 -13.47
C LYS A 84 9.92 -25.81 -14.81
N GLU A 85 9.39 -25.36 -15.93
CA GLU A 85 9.81 -25.79 -17.27
C GLU A 85 11.22 -25.31 -17.59
N GLU A 86 11.54 -24.04 -17.31
CA GLU A 86 12.89 -23.47 -17.45
C GLU A 86 13.93 -24.22 -16.60
N LYS A 87 13.56 -24.63 -15.38
CA LYS A 87 14.42 -25.44 -14.51
C LYS A 87 14.61 -26.90 -14.96
N LYS A 88 13.73 -27.43 -15.84
CA LYS A 88 13.84 -28.79 -16.40
C LYS A 88 14.59 -28.82 -17.74
N GLY A 89 14.71 -27.67 -18.41
CA GLY A 89 15.44 -27.52 -19.68
C GLY A 89 16.92 -27.17 -19.54
N ILE A 90 17.45 -27.21 -18.31
CA ILE A 90 18.88 -27.16 -17.93
C ILE A 90 19.21 -28.53 -17.34
#